data_AF-A0A833XZ53-F1
#
_entry.id   AF-A0A833XZ53-F1
#
_cell.length_a   1.000
_cell.length_b   1.000
_cell.length_c   1.000
_cell.angle_alpha   90.00
_cell.angle_beta   90.00
_cell.angle_gamma   90.00
#
_symmetry.space_group_name_H-M   'P 1'
#
loop_
_entity.id
_entity.type
_entity.pdbx_description
1 polymer ?
#
loop_
_entity_poly.entity_id
_entity_poly.type
_entity_poly.pdbx_seq_one_letter_code
_entity_poly.pdbx_strand_id
1 'polypeptide(L)'
;MASVNPTLSFTIMVYLLTIKLSSSNYLLWRSQVLQLLQCQNLLGYIEGSLAEPFATIVFGDSVSTNPKLAEWKQIDQLVLSLLLSTLTEEAMSSVVGLPTSRAVWSRLENTFSHRSKSRELRLKDDLQTMKKNDKSVLEFSRDIKAICDQLAAMGRLVDDLHKLH
;
A
#
# COMPACT_ATOMS: atom_id res chain seq x y z
N MET A 1 -1.82 -29.35 -14.57
CA MET A 1 -1.74 -28.25 -15.54
C MET A 1 -0.77 -27.22 -14.98
N ALA A 2 0.39 -27.02 -15.59
CA ALA A 2 1.38 -26.06 -15.10
C ALA A 2 0.81 -24.65 -15.30
N SER A 3 0.45 -23.98 -14.21
CA SER A 3 0.12 -22.56 -14.23
C SER A 3 1.41 -21.83 -14.59
N VAL A 4 1.52 -21.41 -15.85
CA VAL A 4 2.59 -20.52 -16.31
C VAL A 4 2.27 -19.16 -15.71
N ASN A 5 2.75 -18.89 -14.50
CA ASN A 5 2.80 -17.53 -13.99
C ASN A 5 4.02 -16.88 -14.65
N PRO A 6 3.84 -15.95 -15.60
CA PRO A 6 4.97 -15.22 -16.15
C PRO A 6 5.62 -14.40 -15.02
N THR A 7 6.85 -14.76 -14.68
CA THR A 7 7.66 -13.97 -13.74
C THR A 7 8.00 -12.65 -14.42
N LEU A 8 7.55 -11.55 -13.83
CA LEU A 8 7.86 -10.21 -14.31
C LEU A 8 9.27 -9.82 -13.84
N SER A 9 10.01 -9.14 -14.72
CA SER A 9 11.27 -8.51 -14.31
C SER A 9 11.01 -7.45 -13.25
N PHE A 10 11.96 -7.26 -12.32
CA PHE A 10 11.90 -6.23 -11.28
C PHE A 10 11.59 -4.84 -11.84
N THR A 11 12.21 -4.48 -12.96
CA THR A 11 11.98 -3.21 -13.64
C THR A 11 10.51 -3.05 -14.04
N ILE A 12 9.89 -4.10 -14.59
CA ILE A 12 8.47 -4.08 -14.99
C ILE A 12 7.59 -3.96 -13.74
N MET A 13 7.90 -4.69 -12.67
CA MET A 13 7.16 -4.60 -11.41
C MET A 13 7.15 -3.17 -10.86
N VAL A 14 8.29 -2.48 -10.88
CA VAL A 14 8.38 -1.06 -10.46
C VAL A 14 7.53 -0.17 -11.37
N TYR A 15 7.56 -0.36 -12.69
CA TYR A 15 6.75 0.43 -13.62
C TYR A 15 5.24 0.19 -13.50
N LEU A 16 4.83 -1.01 -13.07
CA LEU A 16 3.43 -1.32 -12.82
C LEU A 16 2.90 -0.65 -11.54
N LEU A 17 3.77 -0.24 -10.63
CA LEU A 17 3.43 0.47 -9.40
C LEU A 17 3.46 1.98 -9.62
N THR A 18 2.41 2.48 -10.25
CA THR A 18 2.28 3.90 -10.60
C THR A 18 1.91 4.80 -9.42
N ILE A 19 1.29 4.25 -8.37
CA ILE A 19 0.84 5.02 -7.20
C ILE A 19 1.93 5.01 -6.14
N LYS A 20 2.37 6.21 -5.73
CA LYS A 20 3.25 6.38 -4.58
C LYS A 20 2.45 6.60 -3.30
N LEU A 21 2.73 5.82 -2.26
CA LEU A 21 2.04 5.91 -0.97
C LEU A 21 2.25 7.28 -0.33
N SER A 22 1.14 7.94 -0.02
CA SER A 22 1.03 9.17 0.74
C SER A 22 0.04 8.99 1.88
N SER A 23 -0.14 10.03 2.69
CA SER A 23 -1.18 10.04 3.73
C SER A 23 -2.60 9.82 3.20
N SER A 24 -2.88 9.96 1.89
CA SER A 24 -4.24 9.97 1.29
C SER A 24 -4.64 8.84 0.39
N ASN A 25 -3.70 8.06 -0.10
CA ASN A 25 -3.99 7.07 -1.12
C ASN A 25 -3.69 5.65 -0.64
N TYR A 26 -3.64 5.41 0.68
CA TYR A 26 -3.29 4.11 1.25
C TYR A 26 -4.13 2.97 0.66
N LEU A 27 -5.45 3.16 0.52
CA LEU A 27 -6.33 2.10 0.02
C LEU A 27 -6.05 1.74 -1.44
N LEU A 28 -5.81 2.76 -2.28
CA LEU A 28 -5.42 2.58 -3.68
C LEU A 28 -4.04 1.91 -3.80
N TRP A 29 -3.06 2.47 -3.10
CA TRP A 29 -1.70 1.94 -3.06
C TRP A 29 -1.68 0.48 -2.59
N ARG A 30 -2.37 0.19 -1.49
CA ARG A 30 -2.50 -1.17 -0.94
C ARG A 30 -3.09 -2.12 -1.98
N SER A 31 -4.15 -1.71 -2.66
CA SER A 31 -4.80 -2.55 -3.68
C SER A 31 -3.84 -2.90 -4.83
N GLN A 32 -3.10 -1.91 -5.34
CA GLN A 32 -2.17 -2.11 -6.46
C GLN A 32 -0.99 -2.99 -6.06
N VAL A 33 -0.40 -2.76 -4.88
CA VAL A 33 0.72 -3.56 -4.37
C VAL A 33 0.28 -5.00 -4.09
N LEU A 34 -0.86 -5.22 -3.43
CA LEU A 34 -1.37 -6.56 -3.15
C LEU A 34 -1.63 -7.34 -4.43
N GLN A 35 -2.25 -6.71 -5.44
CA GLN A 35 -2.52 -7.37 -6.71
C GLN A 35 -1.23 -7.80 -7.41
N LEU A 36 -0.22 -6.93 -7.46
CA LEU A 36 1.07 -7.26 -8.07
C LEU A 36 1.77 -8.41 -7.34
N LEU A 37 1.84 -8.35 -6.00
CA LEU A 37 2.46 -9.40 -5.19
C LEU A 37 1.72 -10.72 -5.33
N GLN A 38 0.39 -10.71 -5.43
CA GLN A 38 -0.41 -11.90 -5.64
C GLN A 38 -0.13 -12.51 -7.03
N CYS A 39 -0.07 -11.70 -8.09
CA CYS A 39 0.25 -12.18 -9.43
C CYS A 39 1.66 -12.79 -9.55
N GLN A 40 2.59 -12.39 -8.68
CA GLN A 40 3.97 -12.90 -8.65
C GLN A 40 4.21 -13.96 -7.56
N ASN A 41 3.16 -14.38 -6.84
CA ASN A 41 3.26 -15.30 -5.70
C ASN A 41 4.24 -14.83 -4.59
N LEU A 42 4.38 -13.52 -4.43
CA LEU A 42 5.23 -12.85 -3.43
C LEU A 42 4.45 -12.40 -2.19
N LEU A 43 3.13 -12.56 -2.18
CA LEU A 43 2.25 -12.13 -1.09
C LEU A 43 2.65 -12.74 0.27
N GLY A 44 3.14 -13.99 0.27
CA GLY A 44 3.53 -14.69 1.48
C GLY A 44 4.68 -14.02 2.27
N TYR A 45 5.50 -13.18 1.63
CA TYR A 45 6.58 -12.44 2.29
C TYR A 45 6.05 -11.29 3.16
N ILE A 46 4.98 -10.61 2.71
CA ILE A 46 4.40 -9.49 3.46
C ILE A 46 3.38 -9.95 4.51
N GLU A 47 2.63 -11.03 4.25
CA GLU A 47 1.68 -11.60 5.21
C GLU A 47 2.39 -12.41 6.31
N GLY A 48 3.61 -12.88 6.02
CA GLY A 48 4.36 -13.75 6.92
C GLY A 48 3.94 -15.22 6.86
N SER A 49 3.12 -15.59 5.86
CA SER A 49 2.79 -16.99 5.54
C SER A 49 4.03 -17.78 5.12
N LEU A 50 5.02 -17.11 4.51
CA LEU A 50 6.35 -17.65 4.26
C LEU A 50 7.27 -17.26 5.43
N ALA A 51 7.23 -18.04 6.50
CA ALA A 51 8.10 -17.84 7.66
C ALA A 51 9.58 -17.94 7.25
N GLU A 52 10.41 -17.10 7.86
CA GLU A 52 11.86 -17.08 7.66
C GLU A 52 12.44 -18.50 7.89
N PRO A 53 13.11 -19.11 6.90
CA PRO A 53 13.70 -20.43 7.07
C PRO A 53 14.75 -20.41 8.18
N PHE A 54 14.84 -21.48 8.97
CA PHE A 54 15.91 -21.59 9.97
C PHE A 54 17.29 -21.44 9.33
N ALA A 55 18.14 -20.61 9.94
CA ALA A 55 19.47 -20.25 9.42
C ALA A 55 20.43 -21.44 9.33
N THR A 56 20.23 -22.44 10.17
CA THR A 56 21.06 -23.64 10.24
C THR A 56 20.18 -24.87 10.14
N ILE A 57 20.56 -25.80 9.26
CA ILE A 57 20.01 -27.16 9.25
C ILE A 57 21.01 -28.06 9.96
N VAL A 58 20.54 -28.77 10.98
CA VAL A 58 21.31 -29.79 11.68
C VAL A 58 21.07 -31.11 10.96
N PHE A 59 22.11 -31.67 10.34
CA PHE A 59 22.11 -33.02 9.79
C PHE A 59 23.11 -33.86 10.61
N GLY A 60 22.60 -34.67 11.53
CA GLY A 60 23.45 -35.41 12.48
C GLY A 60 24.28 -34.46 13.36
N ASP A 61 25.59 -34.72 13.46
CA ASP A 61 26.55 -33.88 14.22
C ASP A 61 27.05 -32.64 13.45
N SER A 62 26.54 -32.41 12.23
CA SER A 62 27.00 -31.32 11.36
C SER A 62 25.97 -30.19 11.25
N VAL A 63 26.41 -28.98 11.62
CA VAL A 63 25.64 -27.73 11.45
C VAL A 63 25.98 -27.15 10.08
N SER A 64 24.99 -27.06 9.21
CA SER A 64 25.14 -26.51 7.86
C SER A 64 24.25 -25.29 7.65
N THR A 65 24.75 -24.27 6.94
CA THR A 65 23.96 -23.08 6.58
C THR A 65 22.88 -23.46 5.57
N ASN A 66 21.63 -23.06 5.84
CA ASN A 66 20.52 -23.38 4.96
C ASN A 66 20.57 -22.53 3.67
N PRO A 67 20.80 -23.11 2.48
CA PRO A 67 20.79 -22.34 1.23
C PRO A 67 19.42 -21.69 0.95
N LYS A 68 18.33 -22.28 1.47
CA LYS A 68 16.98 -21.72 1.32
C LYS A 68 16.79 -20.41 2.09
N LEU A 69 17.57 -20.15 3.14
CA LEU A 69 17.53 -18.86 3.83
C LEU A 69 18.10 -17.75 2.93
N ALA A 70 19.18 -18.02 2.20
CA ALA A 70 19.78 -17.03 1.30
C ALA A 70 18.82 -16.67 0.15
N GLU A 71 18.16 -17.68 -0.45
CA GLU A 71 17.14 -17.48 -1.48
C GLU A 71 15.93 -16.70 -0.94
N TRP A 72 15.40 -17.08 0.22
CA TRP A 72 14.29 -16.37 0.86
C TRP A 72 14.66 -14.92 1.15
N LYS A 73 15.87 -14.67 1.70
CA LYS A 73 16.36 -13.32 2.00
C LYS A 73 16.51 -12.49 0.74
N GLN A 74 17.00 -13.09 -0.35
CA GLN A 74 17.11 -12.39 -1.63
C GLN A 74 15.74 -11.93 -2.15
N ILE A 75 14.72 -12.79 -2.03
CA ILE A 75 13.36 -12.45 -2.45
C ILE A 75 12.73 -11.41 -1.50
N ASP A 76 12.90 -11.54 -0.19
CA ASP A 76 12.44 -10.54 0.79
C ASP A 76 13.04 -9.15 0.51
N GLN A 77 14.34 -9.08 0.20
CA GLN A 77 15.00 -7.82 -0.13
C GLN A 77 14.51 -7.24 -1.47
N LEU A 78 14.12 -8.09 -2.43
CA LEU A 78 13.47 -7.64 -3.67
C LEU A 78 12.10 -7.03 -3.39
N VAL A 79 11.28 -7.69 -2.56
CA VAL A 79 9.96 -7.16 -2.16
C VAL A 79 10.13 -5.87 -1.35
N LEU A 80 11.10 -5.80 -0.46
CA LEU A 80 11.44 -4.60 0.29
C LEU A 80 11.81 -3.45 -0.66
N SER A 81 12.70 -3.70 -1.63
CA SER A 81 13.10 -2.69 -2.63
C SER A 81 11.89 -2.20 -3.45
N LEU A 82 11.00 -3.13 -3.82
CA LEU A 82 9.77 -2.81 -4.53
C LEU A 82 8.86 -1.92 -3.68
N LEU A 83 8.62 -2.27 -2.41
CA LEU A 83 7.83 -1.47 -1.48
C LEU A 83 8.41 -0.06 -1.36
N LEU A 84 9.72 0.05 -1.10
CA LEU A 84 10.41 1.34 -0.94
C LEU A 84 10.31 2.22 -2.20
N SER A 85 10.36 1.64 -3.40
CA SER A 85 10.20 2.40 -4.66
C SER A 85 8.81 3.06 -4.83
N THR A 86 7.81 2.53 -4.13
CA THR A 86 6.45 3.06 -4.13
C THR A 86 6.17 4.04 -3.00
N LEU A 87 7.17 4.41 -2.21
CA LEU A 87 6.95 5.36 -1.10
C LEU A 87 7.23 6.79 -1.56
N THR A 88 6.42 7.72 -1.06
CA THR A 88 6.81 9.13 -1.01
C THR A 88 7.86 9.33 0.09
N GLU A 89 8.55 10.48 0.09
CA GLU A 89 9.50 10.82 1.17
C GLU A 89 8.84 10.80 2.56
N GLU A 90 7.58 11.26 2.66
CA GLU A 90 6.79 11.18 3.89
C GLU A 90 6.67 9.74 4.37
N ALA A 91 6.23 8.83 3.50
CA ALA A 91 6.05 7.43 3.85
C ALA A 91 7.38 6.72 4.13
N MET A 92 8.43 7.05 3.38
CA MET A 92 9.77 6.48 3.55
C MET A 92 10.32 6.78 4.95
N SER A 93 10.14 8.01 5.44
CA SER A 93 10.59 8.41 6.79
C SER A 93 10.00 7.54 7.92
N SER A 94 8.82 6.96 7.71
CA SER A 94 8.12 6.15 8.72
C SER A 94 8.65 4.70 8.83
N VAL A 95 9.43 4.25 7.83
CA VAL A 95 9.89 2.86 7.70
C VAL A 95 11.42 2.71 7.64
N VAL A 96 12.15 3.83 7.74
CA VAL A 96 13.63 3.82 7.80
C VAL A 96 14.11 2.89 8.91
N GLY A 97 15.06 2.01 8.59
CA GLY A 97 15.70 1.09 9.53
C GLY A 97 14.96 -0.24 9.73
N LEU A 98 13.82 -0.47 9.06
CA LEU A 98 13.14 -1.77 9.11
C LEU A 98 13.79 -2.76 8.13
N PRO A 99 14.21 -3.96 8.59
CA PRO A 99 15.07 -4.84 7.78
C PRO A 99 14.31 -5.77 6.83
N THR A 100 13.01 -5.99 7.04
CA THR A 100 12.20 -6.96 6.30
C THR A 100 11.00 -6.33 5.62
N SER A 101 10.59 -6.90 4.49
CA SER A 101 9.41 -6.45 3.75
C SER A 101 8.14 -6.49 4.61
N ARG A 102 7.99 -7.52 5.46
CA ARG A 102 6.90 -7.66 6.44
C ARG A 102 6.86 -6.53 7.45
N ALA A 103 8.01 -6.16 8.03
CA ALA A 103 8.08 -5.09 9.02
C ALA A 103 7.67 -3.75 8.40
N VAL A 104 8.17 -3.47 7.19
CA VAL A 104 7.79 -2.29 6.41
C VAL A 104 6.28 -2.30 6.12
N TRP A 105 5.75 -3.40 5.60
CA TRP A 105 4.32 -3.53 5.29
C TRP A 105 3.44 -3.26 6.51
N SER A 106 3.73 -3.91 7.64
CA SER A 106 2.97 -3.74 8.88
C SER A 106 3.04 -2.31 9.41
N ARG A 107 4.21 -1.67 9.34
CA ARG A 107 4.37 -0.27 9.75
C ARG A 107 3.57 0.68 8.88
N LEU A 108 3.57 0.47 7.57
CA LEU A 108 2.78 1.27 6.62
C LEU A 108 1.28 1.07 6.84
N GLU A 109 0.83 -0.17 7.02
CA GLU A 109 -0.57 -0.47 7.34
C GLU A 109 -1.01 0.24 8.62
N ASN A 110 -0.27 0.12 9.70
CA ASN A 110 -0.61 0.77 10.98
C ASN A 110 -0.60 2.30 10.87
N THR A 111 0.33 2.88 10.12
CA THR A 111 0.48 4.34 10.05
C THR A 111 -0.53 4.98 9.11
N PHE A 112 -0.75 4.40 7.93
CA PHE A 112 -1.47 5.03 6.84
C PHE A 112 -2.93 4.58 6.70
N SER A 113 -3.29 3.38 7.20
CA SER A 113 -4.67 2.90 7.14
C SER A 113 -5.63 3.76 7.98
N HIS A 114 -5.27 4.04 9.24
CA HIS A 114 -6.06 4.86 10.14
C HIS A 114 -6.14 6.32 9.69
N ARG A 115 -5.02 6.88 9.21
CA ARG A 115 -4.97 8.26 8.69
C ARG A 115 -5.83 8.44 7.45
N SER A 116 -5.77 7.51 6.50
CA SER A 116 -6.59 7.56 5.30
C SER A 116 -8.08 7.45 5.62
N LYS A 117 -8.48 6.49 6.46
CA LYS A 117 -9.88 6.33 6.89
C LYS A 117 -10.42 7.53 7.66
N SER A 118 -9.63 8.08 8.59
CA SER A 118 -10.05 9.24 9.39
C SER A 118 -10.23 10.49 8.53
N ARG A 119 -9.33 10.71 7.55
CA ARG A 119 -9.49 11.84 6.63
C ARG A 119 -10.68 11.64 5.69
N GLU A 120 -10.94 10.42 5.22
CA GLU A 120 -12.14 10.11 4.44
C GLU A 120 -13.42 10.47 5.22
N LEU A 121 -13.53 10.04 6.48
CA LEU A 121 -14.68 10.35 7.33
C LEU A 121 -14.83 11.86 7.55
N ARG A 122 -13.73 12.57 7.81
CA ARG A 122 -13.75 14.02 7.99
C ARG A 122 -14.25 14.74 6.73
N LEU A 123 -13.77 14.36 5.54
CA LEU A 123 -14.23 14.97 4.29
C LEU A 123 -15.71 14.72 4.01
N LYS A 124 -16.23 13.53 4.39
CA LYS A 124 -17.67 13.23 4.30
C LYS A 124 -18.49 14.06 5.29
N ASP A 125 -18.00 14.23 6.52
CA ASP A 125 -18.65 15.08 7.53
C ASP A 125 -18.65 16.56 7.11
N ASP A 126 -17.52 17.07 6.61
CA ASP A 126 -17.41 18.44 6.07
C ASP A 126 -18.42 18.67 4.94
N LEU A 127 -18.59 17.70 4.03
CA LEU A 127 -19.57 17.77 2.95
C LEU A 127 -21.02 17.78 3.45
N GLN A 128 -21.34 16.97 4.46
CA GLN A 128 -22.69 16.88 5.04
C GLN A 128 -23.06 18.09 5.90
N THR A 129 -22.08 18.67 6.59
CA THR A 129 -22.28 19.81 7.49
C THR A 129 -22.14 21.16 6.79
N MET A 130 -21.64 21.17 5.55
CA MET A 130 -21.50 22.39 4.74
C MET A 130 -22.85 23.06 4.49
N LYS A 131 -22.98 24.29 5.00
CA LYS A 131 -24.11 25.18 4.72
C LYS A 131 -23.61 26.38 3.91
N LYS A 132 -24.44 26.83 2.95
CA LYS A 132 -24.17 28.01 2.13
C LYS A 132 -23.90 29.26 3.00
N ASN A 133 -24.67 29.44 4.09
CA ASN A 133 -24.60 30.60 4.97
C ASN A 133 -24.48 31.91 4.16
N ASP A 134 -23.57 32.81 4.56
CA ASP A 134 -23.29 34.10 3.91
C ASP A 134 -22.37 33.99 2.68
N LYS A 135 -21.99 32.77 2.25
CA LYS A 135 -21.12 32.58 1.09
C LYS A 135 -21.89 32.81 -0.21
N SER A 136 -21.21 33.36 -1.21
CA SER A 136 -21.77 33.39 -2.57
C SER A 136 -21.96 31.98 -3.11
N VAL A 137 -22.90 31.80 -4.05
CA VAL A 137 -23.14 30.50 -4.70
C VAL A 137 -21.86 29.97 -5.38
N LEU A 138 -21.04 30.86 -5.95
CA LEU A 138 -19.78 30.49 -6.61
C LEU A 138 -18.68 30.04 -5.64
N GLU A 139 -18.64 30.58 -4.43
CA GLU A 139 -17.70 30.14 -3.39
C GLU A 139 -18.14 28.81 -2.80
N PHE A 140 -19.42 28.66 -2.50
CA PHE A 140 -19.99 27.41 -1.99
C PHE A 140 -19.79 26.24 -2.98
N SER A 141 -20.05 26.46 -4.28
CA SER A 141 -19.82 25.44 -5.31
C SER A 141 -18.34 25.08 -5.49
N ARG A 142 -17.42 26.05 -5.32
CA ARG A 142 -15.97 25.77 -5.36
C ARG A 142 -15.53 24.90 -4.19
N ASP A 143 -16.02 25.20 -2.99
CA ASP A 143 -15.70 24.44 -1.77
C ASP A 143 -16.19 22.99 -1.88
N ILE A 144 -17.44 22.76 -2.33
CA ILE A 144 -17.97 21.41 -2.59
C ILE A 144 -17.11 20.67 -3.60
N LYS A 145 -16.79 21.33 -4.73
CA LYS A 145 -15.98 20.73 -5.79
C LYS A 145 -14.60 20.33 -5.26
N ALA A 146 -13.96 21.16 -4.44
CA ALA A 146 -12.66 20.86 -3.85
C ALA A 146 -12.69 19.63 -2.92
N ILE A 147 -13.76 19.43 -2.15
CA ILE A 147 -13.93 18.23 -1.31
C ILE A 147 -14.19 17.00 -2.17
N CYS A 148 -15.04 17.11 -3.19
CA CYS A 148 -15.32 16.02 -4.13
C CYS A 148 -14.07 15.59 -4.90
N ASP A 149 -13.28 16.54 -5.39
CA ASP A 149 -12.01 16.28 -6.09
C ASP A 149 -11.00 15.58 -5.15
N GLN A 150 -10.98 15.95 -3.85
CA GLN A 150 -10.16 15.27 -2.84
C GLN A 150 -10.62 13.84 -2.55
N LEU A 151 -11.93 13.59 -2.47
CA LEU A 151 -12.48 12.24 -2.29
C LEU A 151 -12.18 11.35 -3.52
N ALA A 152 -12.35 11.91 -4.73
CA ALA A 152 -12.00 11.26 -5.99
C ALA A 152 -10.52 10.86 -6.05
N ALA A 153 -9.63 11.75 -5.60
CA ALA A 153 -8.19 11.48 -5.53
C ALA A 153 -7.82 10.35 -4.55
N MET A 154 -8.67 10.02 -3.57
CA MET A 154 -8.47 8.86 -2.68
C MET A 154 -8.94 7.54 -3.29
N GLY A 155 -9.37 7.53 -4.57
CA GLY A 155 -9.89 6.33 -5.24
C GLY A 155 -11.31 5.97 -4.84
N ARG A 156 -11.99 6.89 -4.17
CA ARG A 156 -13.43 6.84 -3.99
C ARG A 156 -14.00 7.79 -5.03
N LEU A 157 -14.41 7.25 -6.18
CA LEU A 157 -15.43 7.94 -6.94
C LEU A 157 -16.52 8.30 -5.93
N VAL A 158 -16.88 9.59 -5.84
CA VAL A 158 -18.13 9.99 -5.21
C VAL A 158 -19.19 9.36 -6.10
N ASP A 159 -19.47 8.08 -5.86
CA ASP A 159 -20.50 7.34 -6.56
C ASP A 159 -21.80 8.10 -6.27
N ASP A 160 -22.39 8.58 -7.35
CA ASP A 160 -23.48 9.54 -7.45
C ASP A 160 -24.13 9.97 -6.12
N LEU A 161 -23.64 11.07 -5.55
CA LEU A 161 -24.48 11.96 -4.73
C LEU A 161 -25.42 12.81 -5.62
N HIS A 162 -25.72 12.35 -6.83
CA HIS A 162 -26.91 12.78 -7.52
C HIS A 162 -28.10 11.98 -6.99
N LYS A 163 -29.04 12.73 -6.41
CA LYS A 163 -30.40 12.33 -5.99
C LYS A 163 -30.48 11.83 -4.53
N LEU A 164 -30.64 12.75 -3.59
CA LEU A 164 -31.94 12.94 -2.94
C LEU A 164 -31.95 14.21 -2.08
N HIS A 165 -32.89 15.10 -2.44
CA HIS A 165 -33.44 16.28 -1.76
C HIS A 165 -32.57 17.52 -1.56
#